data_AF-A0A8X6HZI0-F1
#
_entry.id   AF-A0A8X6HZI0-F1
#
_cell.length_a   1.000
_cell.length_b   1.000
_cell.length_c   1.000
_cell.angle_alpha   90.00
_cell.angle_beta   90.00
_cell.angle_gamma   90.00
#
_symmetry.space_group_name_H-M   'P 1'
#
loop_
_entity.id
_entity.type
_entity.pdbx_description
1 polymer ?
#
loop_
_entity_poly.entity_id
_entity_poly.type
_entity_poly.pdbx_seq_one_letter_code
_entity_poly.pdbx_strand_id
1 'polypeptide(L)'
;MNKQVRCNICSVELISKKALVDPIDLVHNITIEKDTHNFNTLEDFKLWKETIKKQTTSLYVMNTRSKSDKTGGKIVYFYCHCNGYYNTRGDKKRNMKIAGSNKINGNCPTKMKVYEDIESKVTVEFTKTHVGHGIDLGQMKITRGEN
;
A
#
# COMPACT_ATOMS: atom_id res chain seq x y z
N MET A 1 -20.17 -11.70 -7.42
CA MET A 1 -18.97 -11.69 -8.27
C MET A 1 -17.73 -11.74 -7.37
N ASN A 2 -17.24 -12.94 -7.05
CA ASN A 2 -16.06 -13.11 -6.18
C ASN A 2 -14.81 -12.67 -6.94
N LYS A 3 -14.20 -11.55 -6.52
CA LYS A 3 -12.92 -11.10 -7.08
C LYS A 3 -11.80 -12.00 -6.55
N GLN A 4 -11.39 -12.97 -7.37
CA GLN A 4 -10.17 -13.74 -7.16
C GLN A 4 -8.94 -12.81 -7.19
N VAL A 5 -7.98 -13.05 -6.31
CA VAL A 5 -6.75 -12.28 -6.17
C VAL A 5 -5.57 -13.22 -6.31
N ARG A 6 -4.65 -12.93 -7.24
CA ARG A 6 -3.44 -13.74 -7.43
C ARG A 6 -2.40 -13.41 -6.38
N CYS A 7 -1.75 -14.44 -5.83
CA CYS A 7 -0.53 -14.27 -5.07
C CYS A 7 0.58 -13.76 -6.01
N ASN A 8 1.47 -12.90 -5.50
CA ASN A 8 2.61 -12.39 -6.26
C ASN A 8 3.87 -13.24 -6.11
N ILE A 9 3.87 -14.21 -5.19
CA ILE A 9 5.00 -15.11 -4.95
C ILE A 9 4.78 -16.44 -5.66
N CYS A 10 3.54 -16.92 -5.68
CA CYS A 10 3.15 -18.11 -6.41
C CYS A 10 1.94 -17.84 -7.31
N SER A 11 1.80 -18.64 -8.35
CA SER A 11 0.67 -18.59 -9.28
C SER A 11 -0.68 -19.05 -8.69
N VAL A 12 -0.82 -19.08 -7.35
CA VAL A 12 -2.04 -19.50 -6.66
C VAL A 12 -3.08 -18.38 -6.69
N GLU A 13 -4.31 -18.73 -7.07
CA GLU A 13 -5.47 -17.84 -7.13
C GLU A 13 -6.25 -17.92 -5.82
N LEU A 14 -6.32 -16.81 -5.07
CA LEU A 14 -6.98 -16.73 -3.77
C LEU A 14 -8.35 -16.07 -3.88
N ILE A 15 -9.27 -16.43 -2.97
CA ILE A 15 -10.68 -16.05 -3.06
C ILE A 15 -10.93 -14.60 -2.57
N SER A 16 -10.02 -14.01 -1.77
CA SER A 16 -10.20 -12.65 -1.21
C SER A 16 -8.91 -11.99 -0.73
N LYS A 17 -8.85 -10.64 -0.76
CA LYS A 17 -7.73 -9.83 -0.23
C LYS A 17 -7.50 -9.96 1.27
N LYS A 18 -8.55 -10.28 2.05
CA LYS A 18 -8.38 -10.57 3.49
C LYS A 18 -7.70 -11.93 3.68
N ALA A 19 -8.06 -12.90 2.85
CA ALA A 19 -7.47 -14.23 2.79
C ALA A 19 -6.11 -14.27 2.07
N LEU A 20 -5.42 -13.13 1.92
CA LEU A 20 -4.06 -13.05 1.37
C LEU A 20 -2.99 -12.92 2.47
N VAL A 21 -3.38 -12.42 3.64
CA VAL A 21 -2.43 -12.17 4.74
C VAL A 21 -2.13 -13.47 5.48
N ASP A 22 -3.16 -14.27 5.80
CA ASP A 22 -3.02 -15.58 6.45
C ASP A 22 -2.21 -16.61 5.64
N PRO A 23 -2.51 -16.88 4.35
CA PRO A 23 -1.76 -17.89 3.62
C PRO A 23 -0.39 -17.41 3.13
N ILE A 24 -0.04 -16.12 3.14
CA ILE A 24 1.34 -15.73 2.80
C ILE A 24 2.32 -16.20 3.89
N ASP A 25 1.95 -16.06 5.15
CA ASP A 25 2.74 -16.55 6.29
C ASP A 25 2.84 -18.08 6.26
N LEU A 26 1.72 -18.78 6.06
CA LEU A 26 1.67 -20.24 6.08
C LEU A 26 2.21 -20.93 4.82
N VAL A 27 1.99 -20.37 3.62
CA VAL A 27 2.38 -20.99 2.33
C VAL A 27 3.79 -20.61 1.91
N HIS A 28 4.29 -19.44 2.33
CA HIS A 28 5.63 -18.96 1.95
C HIS A 28 6.58 -18.80 3.14
N ASN A 29 6.14 -19.07 4.37
CA ASN A 29 6.93 -18.94 5.59
C ASN A 29 7.49 -17.52 5.77
N ILE A 30 6.71 -16.51 5.40
CA ILE A 30 7.06 -15.09 5.48
C ILE A 30 6.34 -14.44 6.65
N THR A 31 7.08 -14.07 7.68
CA THR A 31 6.54 -13.35 8.83
C THR A 31 6.09 -11.95 8.44
N ILE A 32 4.79 -11.68 8.55
CA ILE A 32 4.22 -10.35 8.30
C ILE A 32 4.30 -9.49 9.56
N GLU A 33 5.22 -8.54 9.56
CA GLU A 33 5.41 -7.57 10.65
C GLU A 33 4.33 -6.49 10.62
N LYS A 34 3.71 -6.25 11.78
CA LYS A 34 2.66 -5.27 11.99
C LYS A 34 2.96 -4.45 13.23
N ASP A 35 2.74 -3.14 13.13
CA ASP A 35 2.90 -2.20 14.23
C ASP A 35 1.66 -1.33 14.37
N THR A 36 1.43 -0.85 15.57
CA THR A 36 0.39 0.14 15.86
C THR A 36 1.03 1.40 16.40
N HIS A 37 0.71 2.53 15.77
CA HIS A 37 1.16 3.86 16.19
C HIS A 37 -0.03 4.74 16.52
N ASN A 38 0.07 5.51 17.59
CA ASN A 38 -0.95 6.46 18.01
C ASN A 38 -0.34 7.87 17.93
N PHE A 39 -1.10 8.79 17.36
CA PHE A 39 -0.72 10.17 17.17
C PHE A 39 -1.84 11.07 17.71
N ASN A 40 -1.45 12.20 18.31
CA ASN A 40 -2.42 13.16 18.83
C ASN A 40 -2.99 14.03 17.73
N THR A 41 -2.27 14.18 16.61
CA THR A 41 -2.70 14.99 15.48
C THR A 41 -2.45 14.30 14.14
N LEU A 42 -3.20 14.71 13.12
CA LEU A 42 -2.97 14.28 11.73
C LEU A 42 -1.61 14.77 11.20
N GLU A 43 -1.07 15.87 11.74
CA GLU A 43 0.24 16.39 11.33
C GLU A 43 1.39 15.49 11.79
N ASP A 44 1.33 15.00 13.03
CA ASP A 44 2.30 14.03 13.56
C ASP A 44 2.31 12.75 12.71
N PHE A 45 1.12 12.29 12.33
CA PHE A 45 0.99 11.15 11.41
C PHE A 45 1.65 11.43 10.05
N LYS A 46 1.42 12.62 9.46
CA LYS A 46 2.03 12.98 8.16
C LYS A 46 3.56 13.01 8.26
N LEU A 47 4.12 13.56 9.33
CA LEU A 47 5.55 13.62 9.56
C LEU A 47 6.16 12.21 9.73
N TRP A 48 5.49 11.36 10.52
CA TRP A 48 5.87 9.97 10.67
C TRP A 48 5.83 9.23 9.33
N LYS A 49 4.77 9.42 8.54
CA LYS A 49 4.63 8.79 7.22
C LYS A 49 5.74 9.21 6.25
N GLU A 50 6.13 10.48 6.24
CA GLU A 50 7.28 10.95 5.44
C GLU A 50 8.61 10.35 5.93
N THR A 51 8.74 10.10 7.23
CA THR A 51 9.90 9.39 7.79
C THR A 51 9.96 7.94 7.31
N ILE A 52 8.83 7.21 7.34
CA ILE A 52 8.73 5.85 6.80
C ILE A 52 9.10 5.81 5.32
N LYS A 53 8.63 6.79 4.54
CA LYS A 53 8.99 6.93 3.12
C LYS A 53 10.49 7.09 2.91
N LYS A 54 11.18 7.87 3.76
CA LYS A 54 12.65 8.03 3.68
C LYS A 54 13.38 6.74 4.06
N GLN A 55 12.91 6.03 5.09
CA GLN A 55 13.53 4.81 5.59
C GLN A 55 13.34 3.59 4.68
N THR A 56 12.13 3.40 4.15
CA THR A 56 11.76 2.21 3.36
C THR A 56 11.72 2.47 1.85
N THR A 57 12.01 3.71 1.43
CA THR A 57 11.94 4.18 0.04
C THR A 57 10.58 3.91 -0.64
N SER A 58 9.57 3.58 0.15
CA SER A 58 8.29 3.07 -0.32
C SER A 58 7.22 4.14 -0.16
N LEU A 59 6.49 4.42 -1.23
CA LEU A 59 5.38 5.36 -1.22
C LEU A 59 4.08 4.66 -0.83
N TYR A 60 3.35 5.27 0.12
CA TYR A 60 2.05 4.80 0.59
C TYR A 60 0.95 5.74 0.10
N VAL A 61 0.18 5.29 -0.89
CA VAL A 61 -0.83 6.07 -1.61
C VAL A 61 -2.25 5.65 -1.24
N MET A 62 -3.16 6.62 -1.21
CA MET A 62 -4.57 6.38 -0.99
C MET A 62 -5.22 5.95 -2.31
N ASN A 63 -5.67 4.70 -2.39
CA ASN A 63 -6.35 4.17 -3.59
C ASN A 63 -7.86 4.06 -3.42
N THR A 64 -8.38 4.40 -2.23
CA THR A 64 -9.80 4.28 -1.88
C THR A 64 -10.26 5.53 -1.15
N ARG A 65 -11.52 5.92 -1.33
CA ARG A 65 -12.13 7.00 -0.54
C ARG A 65 -12.08 6.66 0.96
N SER A 66 -11.95 7.69 1.79
CA SER A 66 -12.17 7.56 3.23
C SER A 66 -13.55 7.01 3.52
N LYS A 67 -13.64 6.16 4.54
CA LYS A 67 -14.89 5.59 5.03
C LYS A 67 -15.22 6.21 6.37
N SER A 68 -16.49 6.44 6.65
CA SER A 68 -16.96 6.71 8.01
C SER A 68 -17.06 5.41 8.79
N ASP A 69 -16.65 5.46 10.05
CA ASP A 69 -16.91 4.43 11.03
C ASP A 69 -18.28 4.65 11.70
N LYS A 70 -18.81 3.60 12.34
CA LYS A 70 -20.09 3.65 13.07
C LYS A 70 -20.08 4.67 14.21
N THR A 71 -18.91 4.98 14.78
CA THR A 71 -18.75 6.00 15.84
C THR A 71 -18.65 7.43 15.31
N GLY A 72 -18.67 7.63 13.99
CA GLY A 72 -18.45 8.94 13.36
C GLY A 72 -16.98 9.24 13.02
N GLY A 73 -16.04 8.37 13.44
CA GLY A 73 -14.64 8.45 13.04
C GLY A 73 -14.42 8.19 11.55
N LYS A 74 -13.20 8.43 11.06
CA LYS A 74 -12.81 8.30 9.66
C LYS A 74 -11.71 7.27 9.48
N ILE A 75 -11.93 6.31 8.58
CA ILE A 75 -10.97 5.28 8.22
C ILE A 75 -10.41 5.57 6.82
N VAL A 76 -9.08 5.59 6.72
CA VAL A 76 -8.34 5.75 5.48
C VAL A 76 -7.36 4.59 5.30
N TYR A 77 -7.27 4.06 4.08
CA TYR A 77 -6.31 3.03 3.73
C TYR A 77 -5.27 3.59 2.76
N PHE A 78 -4.01 3.46 3.14
CA PHE A 78 -2.87 3.70 2.26
C PHE A 78 -2.21 2.36 1.90
N TYR A 79 -1.90 2.18 0.63
CA TYR A 79 -1.26 0.98 0.10
C TYR A 79 0.08 1.34 -0.53
N CYS A 80 1.00 0.39 -0.62
CA CYS A 80 2.21 0.60 -1.44
C CYS A 80 1.85 1.05 -2.86
N HIS A 81 2.62 2.00 -3.40
CA HIS A 81 2.41 2.52 -4.74
C HIS A 81 2.60 1.47 -5.84
N CYS A 82 3.39 0.42 -5.59
CA CYS A 82 3.52 -0.73 -6.48
C CYS A 82 2.28 -1.65 -6.45
N ASN A 83 1.45 -1.56 -5.40
CA ASN A 83 0.25 -2.38 -5.24
C ASN A 83 -0.76 -2.15 -6.38
N GLY A 84 -1.27 -3.27 -6.92
CA GLY A 84 -2.34 -3.32 -7.89
C GLY A 84 -1.88 -3.65 -9.30
N TYR A 85 -2.85 -3.59 -10.20
CA TYR A 85 -2.68 -3.92 -11.62
C TYR A 85 -2.48 -2.65 -12.42
N TYR A 86 -1.56 -2.69 -13.39
CA TYR A 86 -1.45 -1.61 -14.35
C TYR A 86 -2.70 -1.62 -15.25
N ASN A 87 -3.38 -0.48 -15.32
CA ASN A 87 -4.52 -0.31 -16.20
C ASN A 87 -4.17 0.80 -17.20
N THR A 88 -4.08 0.46 -18.49
CA THR A 88 -3.97 1.46 -19.54
C THR A 88 -5.24 2.31 -19.56
N ARG A 89 -5.11 3.63 -19.43
CA ARG A 89 -6.22 4.57 -19.63
C ARG A 89 -6.02 5.30 -20.96
N GLY A 90 -7.09 5.41 -21.75
CA GLY A 90 -7.08 6.10 -23.05
C GLY A 90 -6.94 5.17 -24.26
N ASP A 91 -6.97 5.77 -25.45
CA ASP A 91 -7.06 5.11 -26.77
C ASP A 91 -5.77 4.39 -27.24
N LYS A 92 -4.84 4.10 -26.31
CA LYS A 92 -3.50 3.52 -26.59
C LYS A 92 -2.65 4.27 -27.63
N LYS A 93 -3.01 5.50 -28.01
CA LYS A 93 -2.30 6.34 -28.98
C LYS A 93 -0.90 6.81 -28.56
N ARG A 94 -0.55 6.68 -27.27
CA ARG A 94 0.79 7.02 -26.77
C ARG A 94 1.55 5.74 -26.41
N ASN A 95 2.78 5.62 -26.91
CA ASN A 95 3.69 4.54 -26.49
C ASN A 95 3.94 4.60 -24.98
N MET A 96 4.09 3.42 -24.39
CA MET A 96 4.44 3.29 -22.98
C MET A 96 5.82 3.93 -22.75
N LYS A 97 6.03 4.50 -21.55
CA LYS A 97 7.38 4.93 -21.16
C LYS A 97 8.30 3.73 -21.16
N ILE A 98 9.58 3.93 -21.51
CA ILE A 98 10.62 2.88 -21.52
C ILE A 98 10.69 2.17 -20.15
N ALA A 99 10.53 2.92 -19.06
CA ALA A 99 10.51 2.40 -17.69
C ALA A 99 9.22 1.64 -17.28
N GLY A 100 8.22 1.54 -18.17
CA GLY A 100 6.99 0.79 -17.89
C GLY A 100 6.14 1.36 -16.75
N SER A 101 5.45 0.47 -16.02
CA SER A 101 4.64 0.80 -14.85
C SER A 101 5.29 0.34 -13.57
N ASN A 102 5.21 1.15 -12.51
CA ASN A 102 5.65 0.73 -11.17
C ASN A 102 4.73 -0.31 -10.50
N LYS A 103 3.64 -0.71 -11.17
CA LYS A 103 2.71 -1.70 -10.63
C LYS A 103 3.28 -3.11 -10.77
N ILE A 104 3.31 -3.87 -9.69
CA ILE A 104 3.77 -5.26 -9.67
C ILE A 104 2.75 -6.24 -10.29
N ASN A 105 1.62 -5.70 -10.75
CA ASN A 105 0.52 -6.46 -11.32
C ASN A 105 -0.06 -7.52 -10.38
N GLY A 106 -0.13 -7.18 -9.09
CA GLY A 106 -0.85 -7.92 -8.08
C GLY A 106 -0.84 -7.24 -6.72
N ASN A 107 -1.09 -7.98 -5.63
CA ASN A 107 -1.35 -7.40 -4.31
C ASN A 107 -0.15 -7.41 -3.36
N CYS A 108 0.39 -6.24 -3.04
CA CYS A 108 1.38 -6.11 -1.95
C CYS A 108 0.67 -6.00 -0.59
N PRO A 109 1.03 -6.81 0.43
CA PRO A 109 0.35 -6.82 1.73
C PRO A 109 0.63 -5.59 2.58
N THR A 110 1.75 -4.90 2.35
CA THR A 110 2.11 -3.66 3.03
C THR A 110 1.03 -2.58 2.85
N LYS A 111 0.61 -2.00 3.97
CA LYS A 111 -0.47 -1.02 4.02
C LYS A 111 -0.49 -0.31 5.36
N MET A 112 -1.03 0.90 5.37
CA MET A 112 -1.35 1.64 6.57
C MET A 112 -2.87 1.80 6.63
N LYS A 113 -3.49 1.28 7.67
CA LYS A 113 -4.88 1.56 8.00
C LYS A 113 -4.86 2.66 9.06
N VAL A 114 -5.39 3.82 8.70
CA VAL A 114 -5.41 5.01 9.54
C VAL A 114 -6.84 5.23 10.00
N TYR A 115 -7.03 5.33 11.30
CA TYR A 115 -8.27 5.67 11.96
C TYR A 115 -8.11 7.04 12.61
N GLU A 116 -9.00 7.96 12.29
CA GLU A 116 -9.10 9.28 12.90
C GLU A 116 -10.42 9.31 13.70
N ASP A 117 -10.32 9.50 15.01
CA ASP A 117 -11.47 9.58 15.90
C ASP A 117 -12.14 10.96 15.84
N ILE A 118 -13.33 11.10 16.43
CA ILE A 118 -14.03 12.38 16.58
C ILE A 118 -13.20 13.42 17.37
N GLU A 119 -12.31 12.97 18.25
CA GLU A 119 -11.38 13.84 18.99
C GLU A 119 -10.13 14.23 18.18
N SER A 120 -10.07 13.93 16.88
CA SER A 120 -8.90 14.14 16.00
C SER A 120 -7.64 13.34 16.38
N LYS A 121 -7.78 12.35 17.27
CA LYS A 121 -6.72 11.38 17.57
C LYS A 121 -6.58 10.41 16.40
N VAL A 122 -5.34 10.05 16.05
CA VAL A 122 -5.05 9.22 14.89
C VAL A 122 -4.37 7.92 15.32
N THR A 123 -4.97 6.78 15.02
CA THR A 123 -4.41 5.44 15.24
C THR A 123 -4.06 4.82 13.89
N VAL A 124 -2.85 4.29 13.76
CA VAL A 124 -2.33 3.70 12.53
C VAL A 124 -1.93 2.27 12.76
N GLU A 125 -2.58 1.34 12.08
CA GLU A 125 -2.13 -0.05 11.94
C GLU A 125 -1.27 -0.15 10.68
N PHE A 126 0.03 -0.33 10.86
CA PHE A 126 1.01 -0.39 9.80
C PHE A 126 1.50 -1.82 9.59
N THR A 127 1.25 -2.38 8.41
CA THR A 127 1.88 -3.62 7.95
C THR A 127 3.12 -3.27 7.16
N LYS A 128 4.31 -3.61 7.66
CA LYS A 128 5.62 -3.23 7.10
C LYS A 128 6.05 -4.11 5.93
N THR A 129 5.76 -5.41 6.02
CA THR A 129 6.32 -6.42 5.12
C THR A 129 5.83 -6.23 3.68
N HIS A 130 6.78 -6.03 2.77
CA HIS A 130 6.57 -6.06 1.33
C HIS A 130 6.72 -7.48 0.81
N VAL A 131 5.85 -7.87 -0.13
CA VAL A 131 5.86 -9.23 -0.67
C VAL A 131 5.60 -9.20 -2.17
N GLY A 132 6.38 -10.00 -2.91
CA GLY A 132 6.29 -10.11 -4.37
C GLY A 132 6.97 -8.98 -5.13
N HIS A 133 7.72 -8.10 -4.45
CA HIS A 133 8.61 -7.14 -5.09
C HIS A 133 9.70 -6.67 -4.13
N GLY A 134 10.87 -6.36 -4.69
CA GLY A 134 11.92 -5.63 -3.96
C GLY A 134 11.58 -4.15 -3.84
N ILE A 135 12.26 -3.48 -2.91
CA ILE A 135 12.32 -2.01 -2.85
C ILE A 135 13.32 -1.58 -3.94
N ASP A 136 12.91 -1.70 -5.21
CA ASP A 136 13.78 -1.34 -6.32
C ASP A 136 13.80 0.19 -6.51
N LEU A 137 15.01 0.76 -6.43
CA LEU A 137 15.31 2.18 -6.59
C LEU A 137 14.90 2.71 -7.98
N GLY A 138 14.74 1.85 -8.99
CA GLY A 138 14.38 2.22 -10.36
C GLY A 138 12.93 2.69 -10.53
N GLN A 139 12.05 2.40 -9.55
CA GLN A 139 10.66 2.88 -9.56
C GLN A 139 10.48 4.23 -8.86
N MET A 140 11.54 4.82 -8.32
CA MET A 140 11.49 6.16 -7.72
C MET A 140 11.12 7.20 -8.79
N LYS A 141 10.21 8.11 -8.45
CA LYS A 141 10.20 9.41 -9.13
C LYS A 141 11.48 10.12 -8.72
N ILE A 142 12.46 10.18 -9.61
CA ILE A 142 13.54 11.16 -9.48
C ILE A 142 12.85 12.52 -9.47
N THR A 143 12.75 13.14 -8.29
CA THR A 143 12.41 14.56 -8.23
C THR A 143 13.61 15.25 -8.83
N ARG A 144 13.42 16.02 -9.91
CA ARG A 144 14.48 16.80 -10.52
C ARG A 144 15.03 17.74 -9.44
N GLY A 145 16.16 17.36 -8.85
CA GLY A 145 17.01 18.29 -8.11
C GLY A 145 17.61 19.18 -9.19
N GLU A 146 17.07 20.39 -9.28
CA GLU A 146 17.62 21.45 -10.11
C GLU A 146 19.12 21.58 -9.78
N ASN A 147 19.96 21.50 -10.81
CA ASN A 147 21.37 21.91 -10.75
C ASN A 147 21.44 23.41 -10.97
#